data_AF-R9TKX0-F1
#
_entry.id   AF-R9TKX0-F1
#
_cell.length_a   1.000
_cell.length_b   1.000
_cell.length_c   1.000
_cell.angle_alpha   90.00
_cell.angle_beta   90.00
_cell.angle_gamma   90.00
#
_symmetry.space_group_name_H-M   'P 1'
#
loop_
_entity.id
_entity.type
_entity.pdbx_description
1 polymer ?
#
loop_
_entity_poly.entity_id
_entity_poly.type
_entity_poly.pdbx_seq_one_letter_code
_entity_poly.pdbx_strand_id
1 'polypeptide(L)'
;DHVASCGVNLYQTYGLSGQYTHEFDGDERFYVDLERKETAWRWPELSKFGGFDPQGALRNLAVSKHNLNIMTKRYNSTAATN
;
A
#
# COMPACT_ATOMS: atom_id res chain seq x y z
N ASP A 1 -18.86 14.74 8.68
CA ASP A 1 -17.49 14.25 8.92
C ASP A 1 -16.97 13.49 7.73
N HIS A 2 -15.65 13.56 7.54
CA HIS A 2 -14.91 12.90 6.46
C HIS A 2 -13.70 12.17 7.05
N VAL A 3 -13.27 11.08 6.42
CA VAL A 3 -12.11 10.28 6.85
C VAL A 3 -11.17 10.05 5.69
N ALA A 4 -9.88 10.28 5.91
CA ALA A 4 -8.83 10.00 4.92
C ALA A 4 -7.83 8.98 5.47
N SER A 5 -7.54 7.95 4.68
CA SER A 5 -6.49 6.97 4.94
C SER A 5 -5.32 7.24 3.99
N CYS A 6 -4.36 8.04 4.44
CA CYS A 6 -3.23 8.50 3.63
C CYS A 6 -2.02 7.55 3.70
N GLY A 7 -2.22 6.30 3.29
CA GLY A 7 -1.17 5.29 3.22
C GLY A 7 -1.56 3.97 3.86
N VAL A 8 -2.58 3.33 3.30
CA VAL A 8 -2.90 1.94 3.61
C VAL A 8 -1.83 1.07 2.96
N ASN A 9 -1.22 0.17 3.75
CA ASN A 9 -0.14 -0.69 3.31
C ASN A 9 -0.50 -2.15 3.59
N LEU A 10 -0.42 -3.00 2.57
CA LEU A 10 -0.49 -4.45 2.73
C LEU A 10 0.80 -5.06 2.18
N TYR A 11 1.38 -6.02 2.90
CA TYR A 11 2.50 -6.81 2.44
C TYR A 11 2.25 -8.27 2.79
N GLN A 12 2.49 -9.18 1.84
CA GLN A 12 2.33 -10.61 2.03
C GLN A 12 3.44 -11.39 1.31
N THR A 13 3.70 -12.62 1.76
CA THR A 13 4.77 -13.47 1.21
C THR A 13 4.30 -14.39 0.08
N TYR A 14 2.99 -14.62 -0.05
CA TYR A 14 2.42 -15.46 -1.10
C TYR A 14 1.77 -14.56 -2.17
N GLY A 15 2.17 -14.68 -3.44
CA GLY A 15 1.59 -13.90 -4.55
C GLY A 15 2.17 -12.49 -4.74
N LEU A 16 1.35 -11.55 -5.23
CA LEU A 16 1.73 -10.14 -5.39
C LEU A 16 2.10 -9.57 -4.02
N SER A 17 3.36 -9.15 -3.90
CA SER A 17 4.02 -9.01 -2.59
C SER A 17 3.69 -7.73 -1.82
N GLY A 18 2.89 -6.80 -2.35
CA GLY A 18 2.44 -5.66 -1.57
C GLY A 18 1.52 -4.68 -2.32
N GLN A 19 0.81 -3.86 -1.57
CA GLN A 19 -0.12 -2.85 -2.07
C GLN A 19 -0.01 -1.57 -1.22
N TYR A 20 -0.09 -0.43 -1.89
CA TYR A 20 -0.18 0.89 -1.26
C TYR A 20 -1.34 1.67 -1.87
N THR A 21 -2.26 2.17 -1.02
CA THR A 21 -3.40 3.00 -1.45
C THR A 21 -3.56 4.24 -0.57
N HIS A 22 -4.18 5.27 -1.15
CA HIS A 22 -4.80 6.38 -0.41
C HIS A 22 -6.30 6.33 -0.62
N GLU A 23 -7.06 6.46 0.46
CA GLU A 23 -8.51 6.38 0.44
C GLU A 23 -9.14 7.62 1.09
N PHE A 24 -10.32 8.02 0.62
CA PHE A 24 -11.10 9.12 1.15
C PHE A 24 -12.57 8.73 1.21
N ASP A 25 -13.18 8.80 2.39
CA ASP A 25 -14.55 8.36 2.67
C ASP A 25 -14.86 6.92 2.20
N GLY A 26 -13.83 6.06 2.18
CA GLY A 26 -13.91 4.66 1.75
C GLY A 26 -13.64 4.43 0.26
N ASP A 27 -13.49 5.49 -0.54
CA ASP A 27 -13.14 5.40 -1.96
C ASP A 27 -11.62 5.51 -2.17
N GLU A 28 -11.07 4.61 -3.00
CA GLU A 28 -9.67 4.71 -3.43
C GLU A 28 -9.45 5.96 -4.29
N ARG A 29 -8.47 6.77 -3.91
CA ARG A 29 -7.99 7.91 -4.71
C ARG A 29 -6.95 7.47 -5.72
N PHE A 30 -5.97 6.69 -5.26
CA PHE A 30 -4.91 6.13 -6.09
C PHE A 30 -4.26 4.94 -5.39
N TYR A 31 -3.58 4.12 -6.19
CA TYR A 31 -2.62 3.13 -5.71
C TYR A 31 -1.24 3.40 -6.33
N VAL A 32 -0.19 2.79 -5.78
CA VAL A 32 1.13 2.80 -6.41
C VAL A 32 1.36 1.49 -7.14
N ASP A 33 1.55 1.58 -8.45
CA ASP A 33 1.98 0.46 -9.29
C ASP A 33 3.46 0.20 -9.00
N LEU A 34 3.76 -0.97 -8.42
CA LEU A 34 5.11 -1.32 -7.99
C LEU A 34 6.02 -1.75 -9.13
N GLU A 35 5.45 -2.24 -10.23
CA GLU A 35 6.22 -2.64 -11.42
C GLU A 35 6.67 -1.40 -12.18
N ARG A 36 5.73 -0.47 -12.38
CA ARG A 36 5.99 0.79 -13.07
C ARG A 36 6.61 1.85 -12.17
N LYS A 37 6.51 1.68 -10.84
CA LYS A 37 6.92 2.66 -9.82
C LYS A 37 6.26 4.01 -10.04
N GLU A 38 4.96 3.99 -10.29
CA GLU A 38 4.16 5.16 -10.63
C GLU A 38 2.88 5.21 -9.79
N THR A 39 2.38 6.42 -9.56
CA THR A 39 1.10 6.65 -8.91
C THR A 39 -0.02 6.50 -9.93
N ALA A 40 -0.85 5.46 -9.78
CA ALA A 40 -1.99 5.18 -10.63
C ALA A 40 -3.27 5.72 -9.97
N TRP A 41 -3.82 6.79 -10.54
CA TRP A 41 -5.01 7.45 -10.03
C TRP A 41 -6.28 6.72 -10.44
N ARG A 42 -7.21 6.52 -9.49
CA ARG A 42 -8.54 5.97 -9.78
C ARG A 42 -9.33 6.88 -10.72
N TRP A 43 -9.24 8.18 -10.46
CA TRP A 43 -9.81 9.24 -11.28
C TRP A 43 -8.69 10.14 -11.80
N PRO A 44 -8.38 10.14 -13.11
CA PRO A 44 -7.26 10.89 -13.68
C PRO A 44 -7.31 12.40 -13.40
N GLU A 45 -8.50 12.97 -13.18
CA GLU A 45 -8.67 14.39 -12.86
C GLU A 45 -8.05 14.76 -11.51
N LEU A 46 -8.02 13.83 -10.56
CA LEU A 46 -7.44 14.07 -9.23
C LEU A 46 -5.94 14.33 -9.28
N SER A 47 -5.24 13.77 -10.28
CA SER A 47 -3.80 13.97 -10.46
C SER A 47 -3.45 15.42 -10.83
N LYS A 48 -4.43 16.23 -11.25
CA LYS A 48 -4.25 17.64 -11.58
C LYS A 48 -4.24 18.53 -10.33
N PHE A 49 -4.86 18.07 -9.25
CA PHE A 49 -5.01 18.84 -8.00
C PHE A 49 -3.94 18.50 -6.96
N GLY A 50 -3.12 17.48 -7.22
CA GLY A 50 -2.00 17.07 -6.38
C GLY A 50 -1.28 15.87 -6.96
N GLY A 51 -0.01 15.73 -6.63
CA GLY A 51 0.81 14.58 -6.98
C GLY A 51 1.16 13.75 -5.76
N PHE A 52 1.53 12.50 -5.98
CA PHE A 52 2.14 11.65 -4.95
C PHE A 52 3.42 11.06 -5.51
N ASP A 53 4.52 11.20 -4.75
CA ASP A 53 5.80 10.57 -5.08
C ASP A 53 5.75 9.08 -4.69
N PRO A 54 5.78 8.15 -5.66
CA PRO A 54 5.72 6.71 -5.40
C PRO A 54 6.87 6.21 -4.51
N GLN A 55 7.98 6.96 -4.39
CA GLN A 55 9.08 6.62 -3.48
C GLN A 55 8.62 6.53 -2.02
N GLY A 56 7.64 7.33 -1.62
CA GLY A 56 7.04 7.26 -0.28
C GLY A 56 6.37 5.91 0.00
N ALA A 57 5.62 5.38 -0.98
CA ALA A 57 5.00 4.06 -0.89
C ALA A 57 6.05 2.94 -0.87
N LEU A 58 7.07 3.01 -1.73
CA LEU A 58 8.15 2.02 -1.76
C LEU A 58 8.88 1.90 -0.41
N ARG A 59 9.12 3.04 0.25
CA ARG A 59 9.71 3.06 1.59
C ARG A 59 8.80 2.40 2.63
N ASN A 60 7.51 2.70 2.59
CA ASN A 60 6.57 2.10 3.54
C ASN A 60 6.44 0.59 3.34
N LEU A 61 6.40 0.12 2.09
CA LEU A 61 6.37 -1.32 1.78
C LEU A 61 7.64 -2.05 2.21
N ALA A 62 8.81 -1.41 2.10
CA ALA A 62 10.05 -1.98 2.63
C ALA A 62 9.99 -2.17 4.16
N VAL A 63 9.39 -1.21 4.88
CA VAL A 63 9.13 -1.33 6.33
C VAL A 63 8.11 -2.43 6.62
N SER A 64 7.00 -2.49 5.86
CA SER A 64 5.98 -3.55 6.02
C SER A 64 6.55 -4.94 5.79
N LYS A 65 7.41 -5.12 4.78
CA LYS A 65 8.15 -6.37 4.55
C LYS A 65 9.02 -6.75 5.74
N HIS A 66 9.78 -5.78 6.27
CA HIS A 66 10.63 -6.01 7.42
C HIS A 66 9.82 -6.42 8.65
N ASN A 67 8.72 -5.72 8.92
CA ASN A 67 7.83 -6.01 10.03
C ASN A 67 7.16 -7.38 9.86
N LEU A 68 6.73 -7.74 8.64
CA LEU A 68 6.16 -9.05 8.36
C LEU A 68 7.16 -10.16 8.68
N ASN A 69 8.43 -10.02 8.26
CA ASN A 69 9.46 -11.01 8.59
C ASN A 69 9.66 -11.20 10.10
N ILE A 70 9.56 -10.13 10.88
CA ILE A 70 9.60 -10.20 12.35
C ILE A 70 8.35 -10.92 12.88
N MET A 71 7.16 -10.56 12.40
CA MET A 71 5.90 -11.16 12.83
C MET A 71 5.82 -12.64 12.49
N THR A 72 6.21 -13.06 11.28
CA THR A 72 6.26 -14.47 10.88
C THR A 72 7.12 -15.28 11.83
N LYS A 73 8.31 -14.78 12.21
CA LYS A 73 9.16 -15.46 13.21
C LYS A 73 8.49 -15.51 14.59
N ARG A 74 7.89 -14.40 15.02
CA ARG A 74 7.22 -14.28 16.33
C ARG A 74 6.03 -15.22 16.48
N TYR A 75 5.29 -15.45 15.40
CA TYR A 75 4.09 -16.30 15.36
C TYR A 75 4.38 -17.69 14.81
N ASN A 76 5.62 -18.19 14.96
CA ASN A 76 6.03 -19.55 14.59
C ASN A 76 5.66 -19.95 13.15
N SER A 77 5.76 -19.00 12.22
CA SER A 77 5.42 -19.19 10.80
C SER A 77 3.99 -19.68 10.55
N THR A 78 3.04 -19.35 11.45
CA THR A 78 1.62 -19.63 11.24
C THR A 78 1.15 -18.89 9.98
N ALA A 79 0.61 -19.64 9.01
CA ALA A 79 0.09 -19.09 7.76
C ALA A 79 -1.35 -18.59 7.94
N ALA A 80 -1.72 -17.55 7.19
CA ALA A 80 -3.11 -17.14 7.07
C ALA A 80 -3.94 -18.24 6.38
N THR A 81 -5.17 -18.46 6.83
CA THR A 81 -6.13 -19.34 6.18
C THR A 81 -6.88 -18.58 5.09
N ASN A 82 -7.06 -19.20 3.92
CA ASN A 82 -7.88 -18.65 2.82
C ASN A 82 -9.37 -18.78 3.10
#